data_AF-A0A4U9D3Y8-F1
#
_entry.id   AF-A0A4U9D3Y8-F1
#
_cell.length_a   1.000
_cell.length_b   1.000
_cell.length_c   1.000
_cell.angle_alpha   90.00
_cell.angle_beta   90.00
_cell.angle_gamma   90.00
#
_symmetry.space_group_name_H-M   'P 1'
#
loop_
_entity.id
_entity.type
_entity.pdbx_description
1 polymer ?
#
loop_
_entity_poly.entity_id
_entity_poly.type
_entity_poly.pdbx_seq_one_letter_code
_entity_poly.pdbx_strand_id
1 'polypeptide(L)'
;MVVTSLLMSTRYMYFRLTQTLHFNSGIETILGMGLFLAEVYIWGDAAAELPANDLAAEARNRPATGRYEHLADGRYLYPSYNEPLEVVRDTVLAAQCIDYPADKNENLSAG
;
A
#
# COMPACT_ATOMS: atom_id res chain seq x y z
N MET A 1 5.10 -8.00 17.43
CA MET A 1 5.99 -8.49 16.35
C MET A 1 6.77 -7.35 15.70
N VAL A 2 6.12 -6.24 15.30
CA VAL A 2 6.78 -5.07 14.66
C VAL A 2 7.94 -4.49 15.49
N VAL A 3 7.70 -4.13 16.76
CA VAL A 3 8.72 -3.52 17.64
C VAL A 3 9.92 -4.43 17.86
N THR A 4 9.70 -5.73 18.04
CA THR A 4 10.77 -6.73 18.24
C THR A 4 11.61 -6.94 16.98
N SER A 5 11.00 -6.89 15.79
CA SER A 5 11.71 -6.96 14.50
C SER A 5 12.58 -5.71 14.28
N LEU A 6 12.03 -4.53 14.58
CA LEU A 6 12.78 -3.27 14.47
C LEU A 6 14.00 -3.29 15.41
N LEU A 7 13.83 -3.69 16.68
CA LEU A 7 14.93 -3.78 17.65
C LEU A 7 16.04 -4.76 17.22
N MET A 8 15.67 -5.93 16.69
CA MET A 8 16.65 -6.90 16.17
C MET A 8 17.40 -6.36 14.95
N SER A 9 16.71 -5.67 14.03
CA SER A 9 17.33 -5.07 12.85
C SER A 9 18.30 -3.92 13.20
N THR A 10 17.93 -3.03 14.13
CA THR A 10 18.81 -1.95 14.60
C THR A 10 20.03 -2.51 15.33
N ARG A 11 19.86 -3.56 16.14
CA ARG A 11 20.99 -4.24 16.78
C ARG A 11 21.93 -4.87 15.75
N TYR A 12 21.38 -5.48 14.70
CA TYR A 12 22.17 -6.04 13.62
C TYR A 12 23.01 -4.98 12.90
N MET A 13 22.40 -3.82 12.57
CA MET A 13 23.16 -2.70 11.99
C MET A 13 24.29 -2.22 12.89
N TYR A 14 24.02 -2.08 14.19
CA TYR A 14 25.02 -1.66 15.17
C TYR A 14 26.21 -2.64 15.23
N PHE A 15 25.94 -3.95 15.22
CA PHE A 15 26.98 -4.97 15.15
C PHE A 15 27.77 -4.90 13.83
N ARG A 16 27.08 -4.70 12.70
CA ARG A 16 27.69 -4.62 11.38
C ARG A 16 28.64 -3.42 11.26
N LEU A 17 28.25 -2.27 11.81
CA LEU A 17 29.08 -1.07 11.90
C LEU A 17 30.33 -1.25 12.78
N THR A 18 30.20 -1.96 13.91
CA THR A 18 31.26 -2.03 14.93
C THR A 18 32.22 -3.19 14.75
N GLN A 19 31.78 -4.32 14.17
CA GLN A 19 32.57 -5.56 14.14
C GLN A 19 32.98 -6.03 12.74
N THR A 20 32.22 -5.72 11.69
CA THR A 20 32.52 -6.21 10.33
C THR A 20 33.10 -5.15 9.41
N LEU A 21 33.12 -3.89 9.84
CA LEU A 21 33.69 -2.77 9.10
C LEU A 21 35.20 -2.64 9.38
N HIS A 22 35.94 -3.73 9.15
CA HIS A 22 37.40 -3.77 9.28
C HIS A 22 38.02 -3.66 7.88
N PHE A 23 38.57 -2.49 7.54
CA PHE A 23 39.10 -2.22 6.21
C PHE A 23 40.62 -2.32 6.20
N ASN A 24 41.16 -3.24 5.40
CA ASN A 24 42.60 -3.39 5.21
C ASN A 24 43.10 -2.63 3.95
N SER A 25 42.19 -2.24 3.04
CA SER A 25 42.49 -1.55 1.78
C SER A 25 41.42 -0.53 1.39
N GLY A 26 41.80 0.57 0.72
CA GLY A 26 40.88 1.65 0.33
C GLY A 26 39.74 1.24 -0.61
N ILE A 27 39.93 0.20 -1.44
CA ILE A 27 38.88 -0.35 -2.33
C ILE A 27 37.84 -1.14 -1.51
N GLU A 28 38.29 -1.91 -0.52
CA GLU A 28 37.40 -2.63 0.39
C GLU A 28 36.54 -1.65 1.20
N THR A 29 37.11 -0.50 1.58
CA THR A 29 36.37 0.58 2.22
C THR A 29 35.21 1.07 1.37
N ILE A 30 35.47 1.39 0.10
CA ILE A 30 34.44 1.94 -0.80
C ILE A 30 33.32 0.91 -1.04
N LEU A 31 33.66 -0.34 -1.34
CA LEU A 31 32.67 -1.39 -1.58
C LEU A 31 31.89 -1.75 -0.30
N GLY A 32 32.56 -1.80 0.86
CA GLY A 32 31.91 -2.08 2.14
C GLY A 32 30.99 -0.95 2.60
N MET A 33 31.39 0.33 2.43
CA MET A 33 30.51 1.47 2.70
C MET A 33 29.34 1.54 1.74
N GLY A 34 29.54 1.26 0.45
CA GLY A 34 28.47 1.21 -0.54
C GLY A 34 27.41 0.16 -0.20
N LEU A 35 27.84 -1.05 0.16
CA LEU A 35 26.94 -2.12 0.60
C LEU A 35 26.19 -1.73 1.87
N PHE A 36 26.87 -1.11 2.83
CA PHE A 36 26.25 -0.64 4.07
C PHE A 36 25.17 0.42 3.82
N LEU A 37 25.42 1.39 2.93
CA LEU A 37 24.44 2.42 2.56
C LEU A 37 23.19 1.82 1.91
N ALA A 38 23.36 0.83 1.02
CA ALA A 38 22.22 0.13 0.41
C ALA A 38 21.37 -0.58 1.46
N GLU A 39 22.00 -1.15 2.48
CA GLU A 39 21.29 -1.86 3.55
C GLU A 39 20.57 -0.91 4.52
N VAL A 40 21.16 0.25 4.83
CA VAL A 40 20.47 1.31 5.58
C VAL A 40 19.26 1.84 4.82
N TYR A 41 19.37 1.98 3.50
CA TYR A 41 18.25 2.39 2.65
C TYR A 41 17.08 1.40 2.72
N ILE A 42 17.35 0.10 2.53
CA ILE A 42 16.32 -0.96 2.58
C ILE A 42 15.66 -1.01 3.97
N TRP A 43 16.46 -0.86 5.03
CA TRP A 43 15.92 -0.83 6.39
C TRP A 43 15.05 0.40 6.66
N GLY A 44 15.43 1.57 6.14
CA GLY A 44 14.63 2.79 6.24
C GLY A 44 13.27 2.64 5.55
N ASP A 45 13.26 2.04 4.36
CA ASP A 45 12.04 1.72 3.61
C ASP A 45 11.14 0.75 4.40
N ALA A 46 11.71 -0.35 4.90
CA ALA A 46 10.99 -1.31 5.73
C ALA A 46 10.43 -0.67 7.03
N ALA A 47 11.18 0.24 7.66
CA ALA A 47 10.71 0.94 8.86
C ALA A 47 9.53 1.88 8.57
N ALA A 48 9.49 2.50 7.39
CA ALA A 48 8.40 3.37 6.96
C ALA A 48 7.15 2.60 6.53
N GLU A 49 7.31 1.43 5.92
CA GLU A 49 6.20 0.62 5.42
C GLU A 49 5.39 -0.06 6.54
N LEU A 50 6.05 -0.49 7.62
CA LEU A 50 5.43 -1.18 8.77
C LEU A 50 4.19 -0.46 9.33
N PRO A 51 4.23 0.83 9.70
CA PRO A 51 3.04 1.53 10.17
C PRO A 51 1.99 1.74 9.06
N ALA A 52 2.40 1.95 7.82
CA ALA A 52 1.46 2.15 6.70
C ALA A 52 0.61 0.90 6.45
N ASN A 53 1.22 -0.29 6.56
CA ASN A 53 0.54 -1.57 6.39
C ASN A 53 -0.49 -1.83 7.50
N ASP A 54 -0.17 -1.52 8.75
CA ASP A 54 -1.11 -1.66 9.88
C ASP A 54 -2.31 -0.70 9.73
N LEU A 55 -2.06 0.56 9.35
CA LEU A 55 -3.14 1.53 9.11
C LEU A 55 -4.03 1.12 7.94
N ALA A 56 -3.46 0.61 6.86
CA ALA A 56 -4.21 0.13 5.69
C ALA A 56 -5.04 -1.12 6.03
N ALA A 57 -4.51 -2.02 6.86
CA ALA A 57 -5.24 -3.19 7.34
C ALA A 57 -6.45 -2.81 8.21
N GLU A 58 -6.26 -1.86 9.14
CA GLU A 58 -7.32 -1.33 9.99
C GLU A 58 -8.42 -0.66 9.14
N ALA A 59 -8.04 0.16 8.16
CA ALA A 59 -8.99 0.82 7.26
C ALA A 59 -9.80 -0.18 6.43
N ARG A 60 -9.18 -1.28 5.96
CA ARG A 60 -9.85 -2.32 5.18
C ARG A 60 -10.88 -3.11 6.01
N ASN A 61 -10.59 -3.33 7.29
CA ASN A 61 -11.43 -4.15 8.16
C ASN A 61 -12.55 -3.36 8.84
N ARG A 62 -12.59 -2.03 8.66
CA ARG A 62 -13.65 -1.20 9.25
C ARG A 62 -14.98 -1.46 8.52
N PRO A 63 -16.03 -1.93 9.21
CA PRO A 63 -17.34 -2.07 8.60
C PRO A 63 -17.86 -0.68 8.20
N ALA A 64 -18.55 -0.59 7.06
CA ALA A 64 -19.18 0.64 6.60
C ALA A 64 -20.32 1.04 7.54
N THR A 65 -19.99 1.76 8.61
CA THR A 65 -20.92 2.27 9.62
C THR A 65 -21.22 3.74 9.35
N GLY A 66 -22.00 4.01 8.31
CA GLY A 66 -22.45 5.36 7.95
C GLY A 66 -23.94 5.40 7.70
N ARG A 67 -24.62 6.46 8.16
CA ARG A 67 -25.96 6.81 7.66
C ARG A 67 -25.82 7.21 6.18
N TYR A 68 -26.69 6.66 5.32
CA TYR A 68 -26.74 6.94 3.88
C TYR A 68 -26.82 8.45 3.55
N GLU A 69 -27.29 9.29 4.48
CA GLU A 69 -27.35 10.75 4.34
C GLU A 69 -25.97 11.41 4.15
N HIS A 70 -24.89 10.86 4.72
CA HIS A 70 -23.54 11.44 4.59
C HIS A 70 -22.75 10.93 3.39
N LEU A 71 -23.34 10.02 2.62
CA LEU A 71 -22.69 9.46 1.45
C LEU A 71 -22.54 10.54 0.37
N ALA A 72 -21.36 10.62 -0.25
CA ALA A 72 -21.12 11.56 -1.36
C ALA A 72 -21.92 11.16 -2.62
N ASP A 73 -22.01 12.02 -3.62
CA ASP A 73 -22.52 11.60 -4.93
C ASP A 73 -21.47 10.72 -5.61
N GLY A 74 -21.88 9.50 -5.98
CA GLY A 74 -20.98 8.47 -6.50
C GLY A 74 -21.12 8.32 -8.00
N ARG A 75 -20.02 8.46 -8.75
CA ARG A 75 -19.93 8.07 -10.16
C ARG A 75 -19.04 6.84 -10.30
N TYR A 76 -19.57 5.78 -10.90
CA TYR A 76 -18.79 4.61 -11.30
C TYR A 76 -18.28 4.78 -12.73
N LEU A 77 -16.97 4.64 -12.92
CA LEU A 77 -16.31 4.74 -14.22
C LEU A 77 -15.91 3.34 -14.71
N TYR A 78 -16.32 2.97 -15.92
CA TYR A 78 -15.96 1.69 -16.55
C TYR A 78 -15.00 1.96 -17.71
N PRO A 79 -13.67 1.91 -17.48
CA PRO A 79 -12.72 2.06 -18.58
C PRO A 79 -12.83 0.82 -19.49
N SER A 80 -13.26 1.02 -20.74
CA SER A 80 -13.22 0.01 -21.80
C SER A 80 -12.49 0.57 -23.00
N TYR A 81 -11.59 -0.23 -23.57
CA TYR A 81 -10.86 0.14 -24.77
C TYR A 81 -11.47 -0.54 -25.99
N ASN A 82 -11.42 -1.88 -26.02
CA ASN A 82 -11.88 -2.69 -27.15
C ASN A 82 -12.30 -4.10 -26.69
N GLU A 83 -12.83 -4.21 -25.47
CA GLU A 83 -13.46 -5.44 -25.00
C GLU A 83 -14.83 -5.63 -25.69
N PRO A 84 -15.24 -6.87 -26.01
CA PRO A 84 -16.55 -7.12 -26.59
C PRO A 84 -17.67 -6.68 -25.63
N LEU A 85 -18.75 -6.13 -26.20
CA LEU A 85 -19.89 -5.56 -25.45
C LEU A 85 -20.53 -6.55 -24.47
N GLU A 86 -20.42 -7.86 -24.73
CA GLU A 86 -20.91 -8.90 -23.84
C GLU A 86 -20.19 -8.90 -22.49
N VAL A 87 -18.88 -8.62 -22.46
CA VAL A 87 -18.08 -8.57 -21.22
C VAL A 87 -18.32 -7.27 -20.46
N VAL A 88 -18.50 -6.15 -21.16
CA VAL A 88 -18.79 -4.85 -20.55
C VAL A 88 -20.21 -4.79 -20.00
N ARG A 89 -21.16 -5.49 -20.61
CA ARG A 89 -22.55 -5.52 -20.15
C ARG A 89 -22.67 -6.09 -18.75
N ASP A 90 -21.93 -7.16 -18.44
CA ASP A 90 -21.98 -7.79 -17.12
C ASP A 90 -21.42 -6.86 -16.03
N THR A 91 -20.38 -6.08 -16.31
CA THR A 91 -19.82 -5.14 -15.34
C THR A 91 -20.75 -3.94 -15.10
N VAL A 92 -21.43 -3.45 -16.14
CA VAL A 92 -22.43 -2.37 -16.03
C VAL A 92 -23.65 -2.84 -15.24
N LEU A 93 -24.18 -4.04 -15.53
CA LEU A 93 -25.32 -4.60 -14.80
C LEU A 93 -24.97 -4.90 -13.34
N ALA A 94 -23.78 -5.46 -13.08
CA ALA A 94 -23.33 -5.71 -11.71
C ALA A 94 -23.23 -4.42 -10.89
N ALA A 95 -22.81 -3.31 -11.51
CA ALA A 95 -22.69 -2.05 -10.82
C ALA A 95 -24.03 -1.33 -10.59
N GLN A 96 -25.06 -1.60 -11.41
CA GLN A 96 -26.44 -1.18 -11.11
C GLN A 96 -27.02 -1.92 -9.89
N CYS A 97 -26.53 -3.13 -9.60
CA CYS A 97 -26.95 -3.93 -8.44
C CYS A 97 -26.23 -3.57 -7.13
N ILE A 98 -25.34 -2.56 -7.13
CA ILE A 98 -24.67 -2.10 -5.90
C ILE A 98 -25.70 -1.40 -5.01
N ASP A 99 -25.76 -1.81 -3.74
CA ASP A 99 -26.64 -1.22 -2.74
C ASP A 99 -26.15 0.20 -2.36
N TYR A 100 -26.60 1.19 -3.13
CA TYR A 100 -26.29 2.60 -2.95
C TYR A 100 -27.56 3.43 -3.16
N PRO A 101 -27.81 4.46 -2.34
CA PRO A 101 -28.99 5.33 -2.45
C PRO A 101 -29.20 5.86 -3.87
N ALA A 102 -30.37 5.56 -4.44
CA ALA A 102 -30.69 5.88 -5.84
C ALA A 102 -30.68 7.41 -6.11
N ASP A 103 -30.93 8.23 -5.10
CA ASP A 103 -30.86 9.70 -5.16
C ASP A 103 -29.44 10.23 -5.37
N LYS A 104 -28.41 9.41 -5.13
CA LYS A 104 -26.97 9.79 -5.21
C LYS A 104 -26.20 9.02 -6.28
N ASN A 105 -26.90 8.19 -7.05
CA ASN A 105 -26.36 7.40 -8.15
C ASN A 105 -26.67 8.08 -9.50
N GLU A 106 -25.73 8.87 -10.01
CA GLU A 106 -25.88 9.58 -11.30
C GLU A 106 -26.07 8.61 -12.49
N ASN A 107 -25.59 7.37 -12.38
CA ASN A 107 -25.70 6.35 -13.42
C ASN A 107 -27.14 5.81 -13.61
N LEU A 108 -28.04 6.02 -12.65
CA LEU A 108 -29.45 5.59 -12.71
C LEU A 108 -30.39 6.70 -13.19
N SER A 109 -29.96 7.97 -13.14
CA SER A 109 -30.76 9.12 -13.57
C SER A 109 -30.57 9.51 -15.04
N ALA A 110 -29.55 8.97 -15.71
CA ALA A 110 -29.22 9.24 -17.11
C ALA A 110 -29.76 8.20 -18.11
N GLY A 111 -30.58 7.24 -17.66
CA GLY A 111 -31.25 6.22 -18.48
C GLY A 111 -32.66 6.60 -18.90
#